data_AF-A0A0N5CIA7-F1
#
_entry.id   AF-A0A0N5CIA7-F1
#
_cell.length_a   1.000
_cell.length_b   1.000
_cell.length_c   1.000
_cell.angle_alpha   90.00
_cell.angle_beta   90.00
_cell.angle_gamma   90.00
#
_symmetry.space_group_name_H-M   'P 1'
#
loop_
_entity.id
_entity.type
_entity.pdbx_description
1 polymer ?
#
loop_
_entity_poly.entity_id
_entity_poly.type
_entity_poly.pdbx_seq_one_letter_code
_entity_poly.pdbx_strand_id
1 'polypeptide(L)'
;MFLRKILKNIKIYARIAPKQKEQVINELKNQGYVTLMCGDGTNDVGALKHSHVGVALLSHPFDATKANNGEVPVARQKPVPPLQIPEFLRKRLPPDHLYHKQMNDQQKKLQKLIEELESEEPSIVKLGDASIAAPFTSKFTSIASICNIIKQGRCTLVVTLQMFKILALNALVSAYSQSVLYSSGIRSSDYQQTLQGMLLAACFLFITRSKPLKILSREF
;
A
#
# COMPACT_ATOMS: atom_id res chain seq x y z
N MET A 1 8.72 10.91 -33.83
CA MET A 1 10.05 10.32 -33.54
C MET A 1 10.93 11.22 -32.65
N PHE A 2 10.93 12.54 -32.83
CA PHE A 2 11.76 13.50 -32.06
C PHE A 2 11.44 13.56 -30.56
N LEU A 3 10.16 13.61 -30.18
CA LEU A 3 9.71 13.67 -28.79
C LEU A 3 10.24 12.50 -27.94
N ARG A 4 10.29 11.29 -28.52
CA ARG A 4 10.79 10.08 -27.85
C ARG A 4 12.27 10.16 -27.47
N LYS A 5 13.09 10.76 -28.33
CA LYS A 5 14.52 10.96 -28.07
C LYS A 5 14.76 12.01 -26.98
N ILE A 6 13.93 13.05 -26.94
CA ILE A 6 14.03 14.11 -25.94
C ILE A 6 13.66 13.60 -24.54
N LEU A 7 12.60 12.79 -24.43
CA LEU A 7 12.11 12.28 -23.13
C LEU A 7 13.20 11.56 -22.31
N LYS A 8 14.19 10.94 -22.97
CA LYS A 8 15.31 10.25 -22.31
C LYS A 8 16.29 11.19 -21.62
N ASN A 9 16.43 12.41 -22.14
CA ASN A 9 17.42 13.38 -21.66
C ASN A 9 16.82 14.35 -20.63
N ILE A 10 15.49 14.45 -20.56
CA ILE A 10 14.81 15.32 -19.59
C ILE A 10 14.67 14.59 -18.25
N LYS A 11 15.23 15.19 -17.21
CA LYS A 11 15.13 14.70 -15.82
C LYS A 11 14.01 15.36 -15.03
N ILE A 12 13.69 16.62 -15.35
CA ILE A 12 12.74 17.44 -14.59
C ILE A 12 11.66 17.93 -15.53
N TYR A 13 10.42 17.70 -15.12
CA TYR A 13 9.25 18.25 -15.77
C TYR A 13 8.46 19.04 -14.74
N ALA A 14 8.12 20.29 -15.03
CA ALA A 14 7.42 21.18 -14.12
C ALA A 14 6.08 21.63 -14.74
N ARG A 15 5.11 21.96 -13.87
CA ARG A 15 3.76 22.44 -14.26
C ARG A 15 3.04 21.54 -15.27
N ILE A 16 3.19 20.22 -15.12
CA ILE A 16 2.51 19.24 -15.98
C ILE A 16 1.06 19.03 -15.54
N ALA A 17 0.13 19.00 -16.50
CA ALA A 17 -1.25 18.62 -16.23
C ALA A 17 -1.37 17.12 -15.90
N PRO A 18 -2.32 16.68 -15.06
CA PRO A 18 -2.45 15.26 -14.66
C PRO A 18 -2.43 14.26 -15.83
N LYS A 19 -3.14 14.56 -16.92
CA LYS A 19 -3.20 13.74 -18.14
C LYS A 19 -1.83 13.61 -18.83
N GLN A 20 -1.02 14.65 -18.80
CA GLN A 20 0.32 14.63 -19.39
C GLN A 20 1.31 13.80 -18.56
N LYS A 21 1.16 13.75 -17.22
CA LYS A 21 1.98 12.86 -16.37
C LYS A 21 1.83 11.41 -16.78
N GLU A 22 0.58 10.99 -17.02
CA GLU A 22 0.25 9.65 -17.52
C GLU A 22 0.87 9.38 -18.90
N GLN A 23 0.80 10.35 -19.82
CA GLN A 23 1.42 10.24 -21.14
C GLN A 23 2.94 10.04 -21.06
N VAL A 24 3.64 10.73 -20.16
CA VAL A 24 5.08 10.54 -19.94
C VAL A 24 5.38 9.11 -19.49
N ILE A 25 4.64 8.58 -18.52
CA ILE A 25 4.83 7.20 -18.03
C ILE A 25 4.56 6.17 -19.13
N ASN A 26 3.46 6.34 -19.88
CA ASN A 26 3.13 5.43 -20.98
C ASN A 26 4.17 5.48 -22.10
N GLU A 27 4.69 6.66 -22.42
CA GLU A 27 5.70 6.81 -23.47
C GLU A 27 7.07 6.24 -23.04
N LEU A 28 7.46 6.39 -21.77
CA LEU A 28 8.64 5.71 -21.21
C LEU A 28 8.48 4.17 -21.24
N LYS A 29 7.30 3.66 -20.89
CA LYS A 29 6.98 2.23 -20.96
C LYS A 29 7.03 1.71 -22.41
N ASN A 30 6.47 2.45 -23.36
CA ASN A 30 6.51 2.10 -24.79
C ASN A 30 7.92 2.07 -25.38
N GLN A 31 8.89 2.72 -24.73
CA GLN A 31 10.29 2.66 -25.10
C GLN A 31 11.06 1.51 -24.44
N GLY A 32 10.38 0.66 -23.65
CA GLY A 32 10.96 -0.50 -22.98
C GLY A 32 11.55 -0.22 -21.60
N TYR A 33 11.34 0.98 -21.03
CA TYR A 33 11.78 1.27 -19.67
C TYR A 33 10.81 0.72 -18.64
N VAL A 34 11.35 0.14 -17.55
CA VAL A 34 10.59 -0.14 -16.34
C VAL A 34 10.38 1.17 -15.58
N THR A 35 9.12 1.49 -15.31
CA THR A 35 8.70 2.78 -14.75
C THR A 35 8.15 2.59 -13.34
N LEU A 36 8.61 3.44 -12.42
CA LEU A 36 8.09 3.55 -11.06
C LEU A 36 7.57 4.97 -10.88
N MET A 37 6.35 5.11 -10.34
CA MET A 37 5.76 6.40 -9.99
C MET A 37 5.46 6.42 -8.50
N CYS A 38 5.78 7.54 -7.84
CA CYS A 38 5.33 7.81 -6.49
C CYS A 38 4.59 9.15 -6.43
N GLY A 39 3.54 9.21 -5.63
CA GLY A 39 2.74 10.42 -5.44
C GLY A 39 1.73 10.24 -4.31
N ASP A 40 1.22 11.34 -3.79
CA ASP A 40 0.25 11.39 -2.69
C ASP A 40 -1.11 11.94 -3.12
N GLY A 41 -1.13 12.74 -4.20
CA GLY A 41 -2.31 13.46 -4.67
C GLY A 41 -3.15 12.74 -5.72
N THR A 42 -4.41 13.18 -5.84
CA THR A 42 -5.36 12.76 -6.88
C THR A 42 -4.84 13.02 -8.30
N ASN A 43 -3.97 14.02 -8.46
CA ASN A 43 -3.31 14.38 -9.71
C ASN A 43 -2.34 13.31 -10.24
N ASP A 44 -1.90 12.39 -9.40
CA ASP A 44 -0.94 11.35 -9.76
C ASP A 44 -1.61 9.99 -10.00
N VAL A 45 -2.92 9.86 -9.75
CA VAL A 45 -3.70 8.62 -9.86
C VAL A 45 -3.53 7.94 -11.22
N GLY A 46 -3.65 8.71 -12.32
CA GLY A 46 -3.48 8.18 -13.68
C GLY A 46 -2.07 7.64 -13.92
N ALA A 47 -1.04 8.37 -13.46
CA ALA A 47 0.36 7.97 -13.61
C ALA A 47 0.72 6.78 -12.71
N LEU A 48 0.22 6.74 -11.47
CA LEU A 48 0.38 5.63 -10.53
C LEU A 48 -0.18 4.33 -11.13
N LYS A 49 -1.39 4.39 -11.69
CA LYS A 49 -2.07 3.24 -12.30
C LYS A 49 -1.36 2.71 -13.55
N HIS A 50 -0.77 3.59 -14.37
CA HIS A 50 -0.12 3.19 -15.62
C HIS A 50 1.34 2.78 -15.49
N SER A 51 1.98 3.15 -14.38
CA SER A 51 3.35 2.73 -14.05
C SER A 51 3.44 1.23 -13.76
N HIS A 52 4.61 0.63 -13.95
CA HIS A 52 4.80 -0.79 -13.60
C HIS A 52 4.74 -0.98 -12.07
N VAL A 53 5.23 0.01 -11.33
CA VAL A 53 5.21 0.04 -9.86
C VAL A 53 4.71 1.41 -9.42
N GLY A 54 3.47 1.47 -8.94
CA GLY A 54 2.90 2.67 -8.33
C GLY A 54 3.03 2.63 -6.81
N VAL A 55 3.50 3.73 -6.20
CA VAL A 55 3.63 3.88 -4.75
C VAL A 55 2.90 5.13 -4.28
N ALA A 56 1.80 4.94 -3.56
CA ALA A 56 1.12 6.04 -2.88
C ALA A 56 1.85 6.40 -1.58
N LEU A 57 2.15 7.67 -1.37
CA LEU A 57 2.67 8.18 -0.10
C LEU A 57 1.52 8.83 0.67
N LEU A 58 1.29 8.43 1.92
CA LEU A 58 0.26 9.06 2.75
C LEU A 58 0.81 10.36 3.34
N SER A 59 0.12 11.48 3.11
CA SER A 59 0.56 12.82 3.52
C SER A 59 0.53 13.02 5.05
N HIS A 60 -0.30 12.26 5.76
CA HIS A 60 -0.30 12.22 7.23
C HIS A 60 0.44 10.97 7.70
N PRO A 61 1.58 11.10 8.41
CA PRO A 61 2.32 9.96 8.92
C PRO A 61 1.45 9.18 9.92
N PHE A 62 1.42 7.87 9.76
CA PHE A 62 0.78 6.99 10.73
C PHE A 62 1.58 6.97 12.05
N ASP A 63 1.00 7.51 13.11
CA ASP A 63 1.57 7.43 14.46
C ASP A 63 1.43 6.01 15.01
N ALA A 64 2.50 5.23 14.91
CA ALA A 64 2.54 3.83 15.37
C ALA A 64 2.32 3.68 16.89
N THR A 65 2.55 4.73 17.68
CA THR A 65 2.30 4.76 19.13
C THR A 65 0.81 4.71 19.49
N LYS A 66 -0.07 5.23 18.63
CA LYS A 66 -1.53 5.23 18.88
C LYS A 66 -2.23 3.91 18.52
N ALA A 67 -1.63 3.10 17.64
CA ALA A 67 -2.24 1.88 17.12
C ALA A 67 -2.17 0.66 18.06
N ASN A 68 -1.27 0.68 19.05
CA ASN A 68 -1.14 -0.41 20.02
C ASN A 68 -2.30 -0.49 21.04
N ASN A 69 -3.22 0.49 21.06
CA ASN A 69 -4.33 0.53 22.01
C ASN A 69 -5.62 -0.16 21.54
N GLY A 70 -5.61 -0.88 20.41
CA GLY A 70 -6.65 -1.89 20.13
C GLY A 70 -8.08 -1.39 19.90
N GLU A 71 -8.30 -0.10 19.61
CA GLU A 71 -9.64 0.41 19.35
C GLU A 71 -10.05 0.13 17.89
N VAL A 72 -11.02 -0.77 17.74
CA VAL A 72 -11.71 -1.06 16.48
C VAL A 72 -12.50 0.20 16.07
N PRO A 73 -12.43 0.69 14.81
CA PRO A 73 -13.20 1.85 14.40
C PRO A 73 -14.70 1.52 14.39
N VAL A 74 -15.44 2.03 15.35
CA VAL A 74 -16.91 1.95 15.36
C VAL A 74 -17.44 2.89 14.28
N ALA A 75 -18.30 2.38 13.40
CA ALA A 75 -18.94 3.16 12.34
C ALA A 75 -19.69 4.36 12.93
N ARG A 76 -19.36 5.57 12.45
CA ARG A 76 -19.94 6.85 12.88
C ARG A 76 -21.47 6.85 12.78
N GLN A 77 -22.17 6.85 13.91
CA GLN A 77 -23.54 7.38 13.97
C GLN A 77 -23.46 8.90 13.92
N LYS A 78 -24.21 9.54 13.01
CA LYS A 78 -24.30 11.00 12.96
C LYS A 78 -24.80 11.51 14.31
N PRO A 79 -24.16 12.50 14.95
CA PRO A 79 -24.66 13.06 16.20
C PRO A 79 -26.07 13.60 15.98
N VAL A 80 -26.99 13.12 16.81
CA VAL A 80 -28.37 13.57 16.85
C VAL A 80 -28.36 15.07 17.17
N PRO A 81 -29.06 15.94 16.42
CA PRO A 81 -29.10 17.37 16.72
C PRO A 81 -29.55 17.59 18.17
N PRO A 82 -28.96 18.53 18.93
CA PRO A 82 -29.37 18.79 20.29
C PRO A 82 -30.85 19.20 20.30
N LEU A 83 -31.58 18.72 21.30
CA LEU A 83 -33.00 19.03 21.52
C LEU A 83 -33.17 20.55 21.60
N GLN A 84 -33.66 21.16 20.52
CA GLN A 84 -33.87 22.61 20.46
C GLN A 84 -35.12 22.97 21.27
N ILE A 85 -35.05 24.08 22.00
CA ILE A 85 -36.20 24.65 22.71
C ILE A 85 -37.30 24.91 21.67
N PRO A 86 -38.56 24.50 21.93
CA PRO A 86 -39.67 24.88 21.07
C PRO A 86 -39.71 26.39 20.85
N GLU A 87 -39.83 26.84 19.59
CA GLU A 87 -39.70 28.25 19.19
C GLU A 87 -40.55 29.23 20.00
N PHE A 88 -41.67 28.77 20.56
CA PHE A 88 -42.60 29.57 21.36
C PHE A 88 -41.97 30.14 22.64
N LEU A 89 -41.05 29.42 23.28
CA LEU A 89 -40.37 29.86 24.50
C LEU A 89 -39.25 30.85 24.20
N ARG A 90 -38.59 30.69 23.05
CA ARG A 90 -37.48 31.57 22.60
C ARG A 90 -37.95 33.00 22.28
N LYS A 91 -39.18 33.17 21.78
CA LYS A 91 -39.74 34.48 21.45
C LYS A 91 -40.29 35.26 22.65
N ARG A 92 -40.53 34.61 23.78
CA ARG A 92 -41.17 35.24 24.96
C ARG A 92 -40.19 35.74 26.02
N LEU A 93 -38.95 35.25 26.05
CA LEU A 93 -37.98 35.69 27.05
C LEU A 93 -37.14 36.88 26.53
N PRO A 94 -36.81 37.85 27.41
CA PRO A 94 -35.90 38.94 27.07
C PRO A 94 -34.51 38.41 26.67
N PRO A 95 -33.82 39.05 25.71
CA PRO A 95 -32.54 38.58 25.19
C PRO A 95 -31.40 38.54 26.23
N ASP A 96 -31.48 39.35 27.30
CA ASP A 96 -30.47 39.42 28.38
C ASP A 96 -30.77 38.52 29.59
N HIS A 97 -31.73 37.61 29.48
CA HIS A 97 -32.09 36.74 30.60
C HIS A 97 -30.93 35.79 30.95
N LEU A 98 -30.65 35.61 32.25
CA LEU A 98 -29.56 34.76 32.79
C LEU A 98 -29.55 33.34 32.18
N TYR A 99 -30.74 32.85 31.82
CA TYR A 99 -30.95 31.56 31.17
C TYR A 99 -30.26 31.46 29.79
N HIS A 100 -30.29 32.51 28.97
CA HIS A 100 -29.58 32.53 27.68
C HIS A 100 -28.06 32.49 27.86
N LYS A 101 -27.53 33.15 28.90
CA LYS A 101 -26.11 33.15 29.21
C LYS A 101 -25.63 31.76 29.67
N GLN A 102 -26.37 31.12 30.59
CA GLN A 102 -26.07 29.76 31.05
C GLN A 102 -26.15 28.73 29.93
N MET A 103 -27.16 28.81 29.05
CA MET A 103 -27.30 27.88 27.93
C MET A 103 -26.21 28.10 26.88
N ASN A 104 -25.82 29.34 26.59
CA ASN A 104 -24.70 29.62 25.68
C ASN A 104 -23.37 29.11 26.24
N ASP A 105 -23.16 29.22 27.55
CA ASP A 105 -21.96 28.70 28.22
C ASP A 105 -21.93 27.17 28.26
N GLN A 106 -23.09 26.52 28.50
CA GLN A 106 -23.22 25.06 28.37
C GLN A 106 -23.01 24.60 26.93
N GLN A 107 -23.57 25.31 25.94
CA GLN A 107 -23.42 24.99 24.54
C GLN A 107 -21.95 25.16 24.09
N LYS A 108 -21.26 26.22 24.53
CA LYS A 108 -19.82 26.40 24.30
C LYS A 108 -18.97 25.33 24.98
N LYS A 109 -19.29 24.93 26.21
CA LYS A 109 -18.59 23.82 26.90
C LYS A 109 -18.79 22.50 26.18
N LEU A 110 -20.02 22.20 25.76
CA LEU A 110 -20.31 20.99 24.99
C LEU A 110 -19.61 21.02 23.64
N GLN A 111 -19.57 22.18 22.97
CA GLN A 111 -18.89 22.34 21.69
C GLN A 111 -17.36 22.21 21.83
N LYS A 112 -16.77 22.72 22.91
CA LYS A 112 -15.36 22.49 23.25
C LYS A 112 -15.04 21.03 23.58
N LEU A 113 -15.91 20.34 24.31
CA LEU A 113 -15.73 18.91 24.60
C LEU A 113 -15.87 18.06 23.33
N ILE A 114 -16.77 18.43 22.41
CA ILE A 114 -16.89 17.80 21.09
C ILE A 114 -15.60 18.04 20.27
N GLU A 115 -15.06 19.26 20.29
CA GLU A 115 -13.83 19.61 19.58
C GLU A 115 -12.58 18.93 20.18
N GLU A 116 -12.50 18.81 21.51
CA GLU A 116 -11.46 18.03 22.20
C GLU A 116 -11.56 16.55 21.87
N LEU A 117 -12.77 15.96 21.87
CA LEU A 117 -13.00 14.56 21.48
C LEU A 117 -12.72 14.31 19.98
N GLU A 118 -12.99 15.28 19.10
CA GLU A 118 -12.61 15.21 17.68
C GLU A 118 -11.08 15.29 17.50
N SER A 119 -10.38 16.01 18.37
CA SER A 119 -8.91 16.11 18.34
C SER A 119 -8.19 14.87 18.89
N GLU A 120 -8.86 14.11 19.78
CA GLU A 120 -8.37 12.84 20.35
C GLU A 120 -8.72 11.61 19.50
N GLU A 121 -9.45 11.74 18.39
CA GLU A 121 -9.73 10.59 17.51
C GLU A 121 -8.40 9.90 17.10
N PRO A 122 -8.30 8.56 17.21
CA PRO A 122 -7.20 7.85 16.58
C PRO A 122 -7.23 8.26 15.12
N SER A 123 -6.15 8.86 14.64
CA SER A 123 -6.03 9.37 13.28
C SER A 123 -6.22 8.20 12.32
N ILE A 124 -7.46 7.88 11.96
CA ILE A 124 -7.80 6.99 10.87
C ILE A 124 -7.23 7.71 9.67
N VAL A 125 -6.09 7.21 9.22
CA VAL A 125 -5.39 7.75 8.05
C VAL A 125 -6.38 7.63 6.91
N LYS A 126 -6.97 8.76 6.51
CA LYS A 126 -7.91 8.83 5.40
C LYS A 126 -7.15 8.36 4.17
N LEU A 127 -7.47 7.16 3.71
CA LEU A 127 -6.96 6.64 2.46
C LEU A 127 -7.48 7.56 1.35
N GLY A 128 -6.58 8.31 0.73
CA GLY A 128 -6.91 9.15 -0.42
C GLY A 128 -6.99 8.34 -1.71
N ASP A 129 -7.52 8.94 -2.78
CA ASP A 129 -7.68 8.28 -4.09
C ASP A 129 -6.36 7.70 -4.65
N ALA A 130 -5.23 8.32 -4.33
CA ALA A 130 -3.91 7.82 -4.71
C ALA A 130 -3.60 6.42 -4.13
N SER A 131 -4.03 6.16 -2.89
CA SER A 131 -3.82 4.86 -2.21
C SER A 131 -4.68 3.74 -2.81
N ILE A 132 -5.82 4.10 -3.42
CA ILE A 132 -6.68 3.15 -4.13
C ILE A 132 -6.08 2.81 -5.51
N ALA A 133 -5.43 3.78 -6.15
CA ALA A 133 -4.87 3.63 -7.48
C ALA A 133 -3.52 2.90 -7.51
N ALA A 134 -2.72 3.02 -6.45
CA ALA A 134 -1.38 2.45 -6.39
C ALA A 134 -1.37 1.04 -5.76
N PRO A 135 -0.64 0.07 -6.33
CA PRO A 135 -0.51 -1.27 -5.75
C PRO A 135 0.23 -1.27 -4.40
N PHE A 136 1.09 -0.27 -4.15
CA PHE A 136 1.76 -0.09 -2.87
C PHE A 136 1.31 1.22 -2.23
N THR A 137 0.99 1.18 -0.94
CA THR A 137 0.70 2.37 -0.12
C THR A 137 1.66 2.42 1.06
N SER A 138 2.44 3.50 1.15
CA SER A 138 3.33 3.78 2.27
C SER A 138 2.59 4.54 3.35
N LYS A 139 2.55 3.96 4.55
CA LYS A 139 2.01 4.60 5.77
C LYS A 139 2.82 5.82 6.25
N PHE A 140 4.04 5.95 5.77
CA PHE A 140 4.94 7.06 6.07
C PHE A 140 5.06 7.96 4.84
N THR A 141 5.19 9.26 5.08
CA THR A 141 5.51 10.29 4.08
C THR A 141 6.92 10.14 3.49
N SER A 142 7.76 9.27 4.07
CA SER A 142 9.15 9.10 3.66
C SER A 142 9.29 8.35 2.33
N ILE A 143 10.13 8.91 1.46
CA ILE A 143 10.56 8.31 0.19
C ILE A 143 11.43 7.05 0.43
N ALA A 144 11.95 6.83 1.65
CA ALA A 144 12.75 5.65 1.99
C ALA A 144 12.00 4.33 1.75
N SER A 145 10.66 4.34 1.82
CA SER A 145 9.81 3.20 1.47
C SER A 145 10.07 2.69 0.04
N ILE A 146 10.36 3.58 -0.90
CA ILE A 146 10.67 3.20 -2.29
C ILE A 146 11.96 2.40 -2.35
N CYS A 147 13.01 2.83 -1.64
CA CYS A 147 14.26 2.10 -1.55
C CYS A 147 14.06 0.70 -0.94
N ASN A 148 13.19 0.57 0.07
CA ASN A 148 12.88 -0.72 0.68
C ASN A 148 12.10 -1.64 -0.29
N ILE A 149 11.15 -1.09 -1.05
CA ILE A 149 10.43 -1.84 -2.09
C ILE A 149 11.41 -2.35 -3.16
N ILE A 150 12.35 -1.50 -3.62
CA ILE A 150 13.35 -1.91 -4.62
C ILE A 150 14.27 -3.02 -4.06
N LYS A 151 14.76 -2.87 -2.82
CA LYS A 151 15.61 -3.88 -2.17
C LYS A 151 14.89 -5.22 -2.02
N GLN A 152 13.63 -5.19 -1.56
CA GLN A 152 12.82 -6.39 -1.45
C GLN A 152 12.51 -7.00 -2.81
N GLY A 153 12.10 -6.19 -3.79
CA GLY A 153 11.84 -6.64 -5.15
C GLY A 153 13.02 -7.36 -5.78
N ARG A 154 14.25 -6.84 -5.59
CA ARG A 154 15.48 -7.51 -6.05
C ARG A 154 15.73 -8.85 -5.36
N CYS A 155 15.57 -8.90 -4.03
CA CYS A 155 15.70 -10.14 -3.27
C CYS A 155 14.70 -11.19 -3.76
N THR A 156 13.42 -10.82 -3.85
CA THR A 156 12.36 -11.70 -4.34
C THR A 156 12.64 -12.19 -5.75
N LEU A 157 13.05 -11.31 -6.66
CA LEU A 157 13.34 -11.69 -8.04
C LEU A 157 14.46 -12.74 -8.14
N VAL A 158 15.56 -12.54 -7.41
CA VAL A 158 16.68 -13.50 -7.38
C VAL A 158 16.23 -14.85 -6.79
N VAL A 159 15.50 -14.81 -5.67
CA VAL A 159 14.96 -16.00 -5.01
C VAL A 159 14.02 -16.76 -5.95
N THR A 160 13.11 -16.08 -6.64
CA THR A 160 12.19 -16.71 -7.60
C THR A 160 12.91 -17.31 -8.81
N LEU A 161 13.94 -16.65 -9.35
CA LEU A 161 14.74 -17.20 -10.44
C LEU A 161 15.53 -18.44 -10.01
N GLN A 162 16.13 -18.41 -8.81
CA GLN A 162 16.79 -19.59 -8.25
C GLN A 162 15.80 -20.73 -7.99
N MET A 163 14.61 -20.39 -7.48
CA MET A 163 13.52 -21.33 -7.26
C MET A 163 13.12 -22.05 -8.55
N PHE A 164 12.95 -21.33 -9.66
CA PHE A 164 12.66 -21.93 -10.96
C PHE A 164 13.77 -22.85 -11.47
N LYS A 165 15.04 -22.47 -11.29
CA LYS A 165 16.18 -23.33 -11.65
C LYS A 165 16.18 -24.64 -10.84
N ILE A 166 15.96 -24.55 -9.54
CA ILE A 166 15.88 -25.71 -8.64
C ILE A 166 14.70 -26.61 -9.05
N LEU A 167 13.54 -26.02 -9.33
CA LEU A 167 12.34 -26.76 -9.75
C LEU A 167 12.58 -27.51 -11.07
N ALA A 168 13.15 -26.83 -12.07
CA ALA A 168 13.44 -27.42 -13.38
C ALA A 168 14.45 -28.56 -13.28
N LEU A 169 15.53 -28.37 -12.51
CA LEU A 169 16.53 -29.42 -12.28
C LEU A 169 15.93 -30.62 -11.54
N ASN A 170 15.14 -30.38 -10.49
CA ASN A 170 14.50 -31.46 -9.74
C ASN A 170 13.51 -32.24 -10.61
N ALA A 171 12.74 -31.56 -11.47
CA ALA A 171 11.84 -32.21 -12.42
C ALA A 171 12.60 -33.09 -13.42
N LEU A 172 13.70 -32.59 -14.00
CA LEU A 172 14.50 -33.33 -14.97
C LEU A 172 15.17 -34.57 -14.34
N VAL A 173 15.78 -34.42 -13.16
CA VAL A 173 16.40 -35.53 -12.43
C VAL A 173 15.37 -36.58 -12.02
N SER A 174 14.20 -36.15 -11.55
CA SER A 174 13.13 -37.07 -11.14
C SER A 174 12.56 -37.83 -12.34
N ALA A 175 12.32 -37.16 -13.47
CA ALA A 175 11.82 -37.81 -14.68
C ALA A 175 12.83 -38.82 -15.25
N TYR A 176 14.12 -38.46 -15.28
CA TYR A 176 15.17 -39.39 -15.73
C TYR A 176 15.29 -40.60 -14.80
N SER A 177 15.31 -40.38 -13.48
CA SER A 177 15.37 -41.45 -12.47
C SER A 177 14.19 -42.43 -12.63
N GLN A 178 12.96 -41.91 -12.77
CA GLN A 178 11.78 -42.73 -12.99
C GLN A 178 11.82 -43.49 -14.33
N SER A 179 12.33 -42.87 -15.40
CA SER A 179 12.47 -43.52 -16.71
C SER A 179 13.45 -44.71 -16.68
N VAL A 180 14.60 -44.54 -16.01
CA VAL A 180 15.59 -45.63 -15.85
C VAL A 180 15.05 -46.74 -14.95
N LEU A 181 14.48 -46.39 -13.79
CA LEU A 181 13.90 -47.38 -12.87
C LEU A 181 12.77 -48.18 -13.51
N TYR A 182 11.92 -47.51 -14.30
CA TYR A 182 10.87 -48.17 -15.07
C TYR A 182 11.44 -49.15 -16.10
N SER A 183 12.52 -48.78 -16.79
CA SER A 183 13.20 -49.66 -17.76
C SER A 183 13.82 -50.89 -17.08
N SER A 184 14.20 -50.78 -15.80
CA SER A 184 14.69 -51.89 -14.97
C SER A 184 13.55 -52.68 -14.28
N GLY A 185 12.28 -52.35 -14.55
CA GLY A 185 11.12 -53.02 -13.94
C GLY A 185 10.85 -52.64 -12.48
N ILE A 186 11.52 -51.63 -11.93
CA ILE A 186 11.35 -51.17 -10.56
C ILE A 186 10.31 -50.06 -10.52
N ARG A 187 9.19 -50.28 -9.81
CA ARG A 187 8.13 -49.28 -9.63
C ARG A 187 8.28 -48.56 -8.29
N SER A 188 8.33 -47.23 -8.33
CA SER A 188 8.26 -46.42 -7.10
C SER A 188 6.87 -46.50 -6.48
N SER A 189 6.81 -46.56 -5.15
CA SER A 189 5.54 -46.55 -4.41
C SER A 189 4.96 -45.14 -4.33
N ASP A 190 3.63 -45.01 -4.30
CA ASP A 190 2.91 -43.74 -4.16
C ASP A 190 3.33 -42.99 -2.88
N TYR A 191 3.68 -43.73 -1.81
CA TYR A 191 4.19 -43.16 -0.57
C TYR A 191 5.54 -42.44 -0.79
N GLN A 192 6.44 -43.02 -1.58
CA GLN A 192 7.76 -42.45 -1.85
C GLN A 192 7.64 -41.17 -2.68
N GLN A 193 6.76 -41.17 -3.70
CA GLN A 193 6.51 -39.98 -4.53
C GLN A 193 5.86 -38.85 -3.72
N THR A 194 4.91 -39.18 -2.85
CA THR A 194 4.28 -38.21 -1.95
C THR A 194 5.29 -37.60 -0.98
N LEU A 195 6.13 -38.42 -0.35
CA LEU A 195 7.17 -37.94 0.57
C LEU A 195 8.19 -37.04 -0.14
N GLN A 196 8.60 -37.41 -1.36
CA GLN A 196 9.50 -36.60 -2.18
C GLN A 196 8.89 -35.23 -2.52
N GLY A 197 7.60 -35.21 -2.90
CA GLY A 197 6.86 -33.97 -3.17
C GLY A 197 6.74 -33.07 -1.93
N MET A 198 6.42 -33.65 -0.77
CA MET A 198 6.33 -32.92 0.49
C MET A 198 7.69 -32.34 0.92
N LEU A 199 8.77 -33.10 0.78
CA LEU A 199 10.12 -32.63 1.12
C LEU A 199 10.54 -31.47 0.22
N LEU A 200 10.30 -31.57 -1.08
CA LEU A 200 10.59 -30.51 -2.03
C LEU A 200 9.80 -29.23 -1.70
N ALA A 201 8.52 -29.36 -1.37
CA ALA A 201 7.69 -28.24 -0.94
C ALA A 201 8.24 -27.58 0.34
N ALA A 202 8.67 -28.39 1.32
CA ALA A 202 9.28 -27.87 2.55
C ALA A 202 10.57 -27.10 2.26
N CYS A 203 11.46 -27.63 1.41
CA CYS A 203 12.69 -26.92 0.99
C CYS A 203 12.38 -25.59 0.31
N PHE A 204 11.34 -25.52 -0.53
CA PHE A 204 10.92 -24.25 -1.15
C PHE A 204 10.45 -23.21 -0.12
N LEU A 205 9.74 -23.62 0.93
CA LEU A 205 9.34 -22.72 2.02
C LEU A 205 10.54 -22.15 2.80
N PHE A 206 11.65 -22.88 2.91
CA PHE A 206 12.86 -22.34 3.55
C PHE A 206 13.58 -21.33 2.65
N ILE A 207 13.63 -21.58 1.34
CA ILE A 207 14.26 -20.68 0.36
C ILE A 207 13.57 -19.31 0.33
N THR A 208 12.25 -19.26 0.51
CA THR A 208 11.50 -17.99 0.52
C THR A 208 11.77 -17.11 1.74
N ARG A 209 12.42 -17.61 2.81
CA ARG A 209 12.77 -16.82 4.01
C ARG A 209 14.02 -15.94 3.85
N SER A 210 14.49 -15.73 2.62
CA SER A 210 15.66 -14.91 2.31
C SER A 210 15.43 -13.43 2.65
N LYS A 211 16.44 -12.77 3.23
CA LYS A 211 16.38 -11.35 3.60
C LYS A 211 17.14 -10.49 2.58
N PRO A 212 16.62 -9.29 2.23
CA PRO A 212 17.34 -8.39 1.33
C PRO A 212 18.60 -7.82 1.98
N LEU A 213 19.58 -7.47 1.15
CA LEU A 213 20.77 -6.75 1.57
C LEU A 213 20.42 -5.32 2.01
N LYS A 214 21.17 -4.80 3.00
CA LYS A 214 20.97 -3.45 3.54
C LYS A 214 21.37 -2.35 2.55
N ILE A 215 22.29 -2.63 1.64
CA ILE A 215 22.90 -1.68 0.69
C ILE A 215 22.47 -2.07 -0.73
N LEU A 216 22.23 -1.07 -1.58
CA LEU A 216 21.89 -1.28 -2.99
C LEU A 216 23.18 -1.26 -3.83
N SER A 217 23.53 -2.39 -4.43
CA SER A 217 24.65 -2.50 -5.39
C SER A 217 24.23 -2.00 -6.79
N ARG A 218 25.21 -1.57 -7.59
CA ARG A 218 25.00 -1.18 -9.00
C ARG A 218 24.65 -2.38 -9.90
N GLU A 219 25.22 -3.54 -9.60
CA GLU A 219 24.98 -4.77 -10.36
C GLU A 219 23.84 -5.58 -9.74
N PHE A 220 23.19 -6.37 -10.59
CA PHE A 220 21.98 -7.15 -10.28
C PHE A 220 22.26 -8.35 -9.38
#